data_AF-A0A146K3F9-F1
#
_entry.id   AF-A0A146K3F9-F1
#
_cell.length_a   1.000
_cell.length_b   1.000
_cell.length_c   1.000
_cell.angle_alpha   90.00
_cell.angle_beta   90.00
_cell.angle_gamma   90.00
#
_symmetry.space_group_name_H-M   'P 1'
#
loop_
_entity.id
_entity.type
_entity.pdbx_description
1 polymer ?
#
loop_
_entity_poly.entity_id
_entity_poly.type
_entity_poly.pdbx_seq_one_letter_code
_entity_poly.pdbx_strand_id
1 'polypeptide(L)'
;FDNEQVAKVLTEALNTAPGTGLKKALNYECLFEDDGQLKQLEEVPKNEEFVSMWGNYMKFGAPQEERVFETKEAKFTQNIMYQYLEQYNTESGKQKMNLVLFEDAVQYINKIARILSSERGNLLNVGVGGSGRKSLTKLAASMCEYQVESIQLKKGYGQADFHADVRELYMKCGLKGENIVFLLDESQLVSDAILEDINNILNSGIISNLFDVKDMEKIINDTRTQINELGFADEVDVNNKASVFNFFTSKVRDR
;
A
#
# COMPACT_ATOMS: atom_id res chain seq x y z
N PHE A 1 -34.72 -14.53 6.80
CA PHE A 1 -34.58 -15.16 5.49
C PHE A 1 -34.72 -16.65 5.71
N ASP A 2 -35.62 -17.31 4.98
CA ASP A 2 -35.92 -18.73 5.19
C ASP A 2 -34.72 -19.57 4.69
N ASN A 3 -33.94 -20.09 5.62
CA ASN A 3 -32.68 -20.79 5.33
C ASN A 3 -32.88 -22.02 4.44
N GLU A 4 -34.07 -22.64 4.50
CA GLU A 4 -34.44 -23.79 3.69
C GLU A 4 -34.64 -23.41 2.21
N GLN A 5 -35.17 -22.21 1.98
CA GLN A 5 -35.39 -21.67 0.65
C GLN A 5 -34.06 -21.23 -0.01
N VAL A 6 -33.13 -20.68 0.78
CA VAL A 6 -31.77 -20.32 0.32
C VAL A 6 -30.98 -21.56 -0.05
N ALA A 7 -31.07 -22.64 0.74
CA ALA A 7 -30.39 -23.91 0.45
C ALA A 7 -30.90 -24.53 -0.86
N LYS A 8 -32.21 -24.57 -1.10
CA LYS A 8 -32.78 -25.08 -2.35
C LYS A 8 -32.29 -24.33 -3.60
N VAL A 9 -32.31 -23.00 -3.54
CA VAL A 9 -31.88 -22.16 -4.68
C VAL A 9 -30.39 -22.35 -4.98
N LEU A 10 -29.56 -22.51 -3.95
CA LEU A 10 -28.13 -22.78 -4.12
C LEU A 10 -27.86 -24.19 -4.66
N THR A 11 -28.62 -25.20 -4.21
CA THR A 11 -28.51 -26.57 -4.74
C THR A 11 -28.90 -26.65 -6.21
N GLU A 12 -29.97 -25.95 -6.63
CA GLU A 12 -30.33 -25.83 -8.05
C GLU A 12 -29.24 -25.13 -8.86
N ALA A 13 -28.71 -24.01 -8.35
CA ALA A 13 -27.63 -23.27 -9.02
C ALA A 13 -26.36 -24.12 -9.19
N LEU A 14 -25.95 -24.87 -8.16
CA LEU A 14 -24.77 -25.73 -8.20
C LEU A 14 -24.94 -26.95 -9.13
N ASN A 15 -26.17 -27.43 -9.33
CA ASN A 15 -26.48 -28.55 -10.22
C ASN A 15 -26.64 -28.13 -11.69
N THR A 16 -26.93 -26.85 -11.96
CA THR A 16 -27.04 -26.33 -13.34
C THR A 16 -25.70 -26.07 -14.04
N ALA A 17 -24.58 -26.03 -13.31
CA ALA A 17 -23.25 -25.78 -13.88
C ALA A 17 -22.18 -26.75 -13.35
N PRO A 18 -22.27 -28.05 -13.67
CA PRO A 18 -21.25 -29.02 -13.29
C PRO A 18 -19.90 -28.67 -13.94
N GLY A 19 -18.82 -28.64 -13.15
CA GLY A 19 -17.44 -28.40 -13.63
C GLY A 19 -16.89 -26.99 -13.41
N THR A 20 -17.65 -26.07 -12.84
CA THR A 20 -17.21 -24.68 -12.59
C THR A 20 -16.27 -24.51 -11.39
N GLY A 21 -16.03 -25.57 -10.60
CA GLY A 21 -15.22 -25.50 -9.38
C GLY A 21 -15.90 -24.76 -8.21
N LEU A 22 -17.11 -24.23 -8.40
CA LEU A 22 -17.89 -23.50 -7.38
C LEU A 22 -18.16 -24.33 -6.12
N LYS A 23 -18.34 -25.66 -6.26
CA LYS A 23 -18.47 -26.59 -5.11
C LYS A 23 -17.25 -26.55 -4.18
N LYS A 24 -16.05 -26.46 -4.77
CA LYS A 24 -14.76 -26.37 -4.04
C LYS A 24 -14.50 -24.97 -3.49
N ALA A 25 -14.82 -23.94 -4.27
CA ALA A 25 -14.54 -22.55 -3.91
C ALA A 25 -15.37 -22.04 -2.71
N LEU A 26 -16.53 -22.65 -2.46
CA LEU A 26 -17.41 -22.27 -1.35
C LEU A 26 -17.38 -23.28 -0.19
N ASN A 27 -16.46 -24.25 -0.22
CA ASN A 27 -16.25 -25.27 0.82
C ASN A 27 -17.54 -25.99 1.27
N TYR A 28 -18.51 -26.14 0.35
CA TYR A 28 -19.84 -26.68 0.66
C TYR A 28 -19.90 -28.20 0.75
N GLU A 29 -18.85 -28.91 0.32
CA GLU A 29 -18.77 -30.37 0.42
C GLU A 29 -18.93 -30.86 1.88
N CYS A 30 -18.62 -30.02 2.87
CA CYS A 30 -18.84 -30.33 4.28
C CYS A 30 -20.32 -30.35 4.71
N LEU A 31 -21.23 -29.72 3.95
CA LEU A 31 -22.67 -29.65 4.23
C LEU A 31 -23.46 -30.84 3.67
N PHE A 32 -22.85 -31.69 2.84
CA PHE A 32 -23.52 -32.82 2.20
C PHE A 32 -22.89 -34.15 2.63
N GLU A 33 -23.70 -35.21 2.67
CA GLU A 33 -23.26 -36.59 2.79
C GLU A 33 -22.72 -37.10 1.45
N ASP A 34 -22.01 -38.23 1.47
CA ASP A 34 -21.39 -38.83 0.27
C ASP A 34 -22.43 -39.27 -0.78
N ASP A 35 -23.69 -39.40 -0.38
CA ASP A 35 -24.84 -39.68 -1.25
C ASP A 35 -25.48 -38.41 -1.85
N GLY A 36 -24.97 -37.23 -1.49
CA GLY A 36 -25.44 -35.93 -1.96
C GLY A 36 -26.58 -35.31 -1.16
N GLN A 37 -27.02 -35.92 -0.05
CA GLN A 37 -28.03 -35.33 0.84
C GLN A 37 -27.42 -34.29 1.78
N LEU A 38 -28.21 -33.28 2.19
CA LEU A 38 -27.77 -32.28 3.16
C LEU A 38 -27.63 -32.92 4.55
N LYS A 39 -26.45 -32.78 5.18
CA LYS A 39 -26.24 -33.20 6.57
C LYS A 39 -27.16 -32.39 7.48
N GLN A 40 -27.94 -33.07 8.33
CA GLN A 40 -28.60 -32.40 9.44
C GLN A 40 -27.56 -32.08 10.51
N LEU A 41 -27.01 -30.87 10.43
CA LEU A 41 -25.99 -30.37 11.34
C LEU A 41 -26.67 -29.65 12.51
N GLU A 42 -26.49 -30.15 13.75
CA GLU A 42 -26.99 -29.48 14.97
C GLU A 42 -26.35 -28.09 15.16
N GLU A 43 -25.12 -27.89 14.66
CA GLU A 43 -24.46 -26.60 14.52
C GLU A 43 -23.87 -26.45 13.12
N VAL A 44 -24.13 -25.31 12.46
CA VAL A 44 -23.51 -24.97 11.18
C VAL A 44 -21.99 -24.95 11.36
N PRO A 45 -21.20 -25.65 10.52
CA PRO A 45 -19.75 -25.54 10.53
C PRO A 45 -19.39 -24.07 10.40
N LYS A 46 -18.83 -23.49 11.46
CA LYS A 46 -18.22 -22.17 11.33
C LYS A 46 -17.12 -22.34 10.31
N ASN A 47 -17.04 -21.45 9.33
CA ASN A 47 -15.83 -21.27 8.55
C ASN A 47 -14.74 -20.78 9.51
N GLU A 48 -14.16 -21.69 10.30
CA GLU A 48 -12.86 -21.52 10.94
C GLU A 48 -11.76 -21.74 9.90
N GLU A 49 -11.94 -21.22 8.68
CA GLU A 49 -10.82 -21.02 7.80
C GLU A 49 -9.93 -20.00 8.51
N PHE A 50 -8.80 -20.48 9.04
CA PHE A 50 -7.74 -19.64 9.53
C PHE A 50 -7.49 -18.55 8.48
N VAL A 51 -7.93 -17.32 8.77
CA VAL A 51 -7.65 -16.18 7.91
C VAL A 51 -6.14 -15.99 7.96
N SER A 52 -5.47 -16.56 6.96
CA SER A 52 -4.04 -16.49 6.84
C SER A 52 -3.68 -15.15 6.20
N MET A 53 -2.70 -14.47 6.79
CA MET A 53 -2.19 -13.20 6.31
C MET A 53 -0.76 -13.39 5.84
N TRP A 54 -0.43 -12.76 4.73
CA TRP A 54 0.87 -12.88 4.10
C TRP A 54 1.49 -11.51 3.87
N GLY A 55 2.73 -11.34 4.33
CA GLY A 55 3.47 -10.08 4.27
C GLY A 55 4.92 -10.25 4.72
N ASN A 56 5.74 -9.22 4.49
CA ASN A 56 7.18 -9.20 4.81
C ASN A 56 7.50 -8.62 6.19
N TYR A 57 6.49 -8.19 6.95
CA TYR A 57 6.64 -7.53 8.26
C TYR A 57 6.38 -8.46 9.45
N MET A 58 6.38 -9.78 9.22
CA MET A 58 6.02 -10.77 10.25
C MET A 58 7.07 -10.91 11.36
N LYS A 59 8.31 -10.44 11.12
CA LYS A 59 9.40 -10.39 12.09
C LYS A 59 9.61 -8.95 12.54
N PHE A 60 9.07 -8.63 13.71
CA PHE A 60 9.24 -7.30 14.30
C PHE A 60 10.73 -6.99 14.55
N GLY A 61 11.17 -5.79 14.14
CA GLY A 61 12.54 -5.33 14.30
C GLY A 61 13.58 -5.92 13.34
N ALA A 62 13.19 -6.83 12.44
CA ALA A 62 14.10 -7.33 11.41
C ALA A 62 14.47 -6.21 10.41
N PRO A 63 15.75 -6.06 10.02
CA PRO A 63 16.16 -5.14 8.96
C PRO A 63 15.39 -5.40 7.65
N GLN A 64 15.11 -4.36 6.87
CA GLN A 64 14.33 -4.47 5.63
C GLN A 64 14.90 -5.51 4.65
N GLU A 65 16.23 -5.67 4.61
CA GLU A 65 16.95 -6.61 3.73
C GLU A 65 16.74 -8.08 4.12
N GLU A 66 16.44 -8.36 5.39
CA GLU A 66 16.22 -9.72 5.92
C GLU A 66 14.74 -10.11 5.94
N ARG A 67 13.84 -9.19 5.57
CA ARG A 67 12.40 -9.39 5.60
C ARG A 67 11.96 -10.27 4.44
N VAL A 68 11.43 -11.44 4.78
CA VAL A 68 10.87 -12.38 3.81
C VAL A 68 9.35 -12.38 3.92
N PHE A 69 8.70 -12.47 2.77
CA PHE A 69 7.27 -12.65 2.68
C PHE A 69 6.85 -14.01 3.25
N GLU A 70 6.18 -13.99 4.40
CA GLU A 70 5.74 -15.18 5.14
C GLU A 70 4.23 -15.16 5.38
N THR A 71 3.61 -16.34 5.42
CA THR A 71 2.20 -16.52 5.78
C THR A 71 2.09 -16.87 7.26
N LYS A 72 1.23 -16.16 7.99
CA LYS A 72 0.92 -16.40 9.42
C LYS A 72 -0.59 -16.30 9.66
N GLU A 73 -1.04 -16.78 10.81
CA GLU A 73 -2.44 -16.64 11.24
C GLU A 73 -2.78 -15.18 11.57
N ALA A 74 -4.04 -14.78 11.32
CA ALA A 74 -4.55 -13.44 11.64
C ALA A 74 -4.24 -12.97 13.06
N LYS A 75 -4.39 -13.85 14.07
CA LYS A 75 -4.11 -13.52 15.48
C LYS A 75 -2.64 -13.21 15.72
N PHE A 76 -1.74 -13.97 15.10
CA PHE A 76 -0.30 -13.70 15.17
C PHE A 76 0.01 -12.35 14.52
N THR A 77 -0.50 -12.11 13.31
CA THR A 77 -0.29 -10.86 12.59
C THR A 77 -0.85 -9.66 13.35
N GLN A 78 -2.01 -9.80 13.99
CA GLN A 78 -2.61 -8.77 14.84
C GLN A 78 -1.68 -8.39 16.01
N ASN A 79 -1.11 -9.37 16.71
CA ASN A 79 -0.17 -9.12 17.80
C ASN A 79 1.07 -8.37 17.33
N ILE A 80 1.63 -8.75 16.17
CA ILE A 80 2.76 -8.04 15.56
C ILE A 80 2.38 -6.60 15.18
N MET A 81 1.19 -6.37 14.62
CA MET A 81 0.72 -5.01 14.30
C MET A 81 0.55 -4.13 15.55
N TYR A 82 0.17 -4.71 16.70
CA TYR A 82 0.14 -3.98 17.96
C TYR A 82 1.55 -3.56 18.44
N GLN A 83 2.57 -4.40 18.24
CA GLN A 83 3.96 -4.02 18.55
C GLN A 83 4.43 -2.84 17.68
N TYR A 84 4.11 -2.86 16.38
CA TYR A 84 4.39 -1.73 15.49
C TYR A 84 3.61 -0.46 15.88
N LEU A 85 2.36 -0.61 16.35
CA LEU A 85 1.57 0.51 16.84
C LEU A 85 2.19 1.13 18.11
N GLU A 86 2.70 0.30 19.02
CA GLU A 86 3.41 0.76 20.22
C GLU A 86 4.71 1.49 19.87
N GLN A 87 5.50 0.93 18.94
CA GLN A 87 6.71 1.58 18.41
C GLN A 87 6.36 2.96 17.81
N TYR A 88 5.36 3.02 16.93
CA TYR A 88 4.92 4.27 16.31
C TYR A 88 4.54 5.32 17.36
N ASN A 89 3.84 4.90 18.42
CA ASN A 89 3.40 5.80 19.49
C ASN A 89 4.52 6.26 20.43
N THR A 90 5.66 5.57 20.41
CA THR A 90 6.86 5.91 21.19
C THR A 90 7.78 6.88 20.43
N GLU A 91 7.69 6.90 19.10
CA GLU A 91 8.45 7.83 18.26
C GLU A 91 8.07 9.29 18.54
N SER A 92 9.09 10.10 18.80
CA SER A 92 8.91 11.53 19.09
C SER A 92 8.52 12.30 17.83
N GLY A 93 7.57 13.24 17.98
CA GLY A 93 7.12 14.12 16.88
C GLY A 93 5.96 13.57 16.04
N LYS A 94 5.51 12.33 16.26
CA LYS A 94 4.31 11.76 15.61
C LYS A 94 3.09 11.88 16.51
N GLN A 95 1.92 12.11 15.90
CA GLN A 95 0.65 12.09 16.62
C GLN A 95 0.30 10.65 17.01
N LYS A 96 0.20 10.37 18.32
CA LYS A 96 -0.16 9.05 18.81
C LYS A 96 -1.49 8.56 18.23
N MET A 97 -1.52 7.30 17.83
CA MET A 97 -2.69 6.61 17.29
C MET A 97 -3.20 5.58 18.29
N ASN A 98 -4.45 5.73 18.72
CA ASN A 98 -5.14 4.75 19.56
C ASN A 98 -6.05 3.90 18.67
N LEU A 99 -5.46 2.91 18.00
CA LEU A 99 -6.18 2.03 17.08
C LEU A 99 -6.60 0.75 17.78
N VAL A 100 -7.87 0.37 17.58
CA VAL A 100 -8.36 -0.96 17.93
C VAL A 100 -8.28 -1.80 16.66
N LEU A 101 -7.39 -2.79 16.65
CA LEU A 101 -7.15 -3.64 15.47
C LEU A 101 -8.12 -4.83 15.48
N PHE A 102 -9.37 -4.61 15.10
CA PHE A 102 -10.31 -5.72 14.82
C PHE A 102 -9.98 -6.37 13.48
N GLU A 103 -10.60 -7.52 13.18
CA GLU A 103 -10.23 -8.38 12.05
C GLU A 103 -10.13 -7.63 10.70
N ASP A 104 -11.15 -6.84 10.34
CA ASP A 104 -11.12 -6.07 9.09
C ASP A 104 -9.99 -5.03 9.06
N ALA A 105 -9.68 -4.41 10.20
CA ALA A 105 -8.59 -3.43 10.29
C ALA A 105 -7.24 -4.11 10.04
N VAL A 106 -7.02 -5.30 10.63
CA VAL A 106 -5.81 -6.10 10.42
C VAL A 106 -5.69 -6.51 8.94
N GLN A 107 -6.79 -7.01 8.36
CA GLN A 107 -6.81 -7.34 6.92
C GLN A 107 -6.56 -6.12 6.04
N TYR A 108 -7.07 -4.95 6.41
CA TYR A 108 -6.90 -3.72 5.66
C TYR A 108 -5.46 -3.21 5.72
N ILE A 109 -4.83 -3.20 6.90
CA ILE A 109 -3.41 -2.88 7.07
C ILE A 109 -2.56 -3.83 6.22
N ASN A 110 -2.86 -5.13 6.25
CA ASN A 110 -2.16 -6.12 5.44
C ASN A 110 -2.25 -5.81 3.93
N LYS A 111 -3.45 -5.43 3.44
CA LYS A 111 -3.62 -5.01 2.04
C LYS A 111 -2.77 -3.78 1.72
N ILE A 112 -2.77 -2.76 2.57
CA ILE A 112 -1.97 -1.55 2.37
C ILE A 112 -0.48 -1.88 2.36
N ALA A 113 0.01 -2.62 3.35
CA ALA A 113 1.42 -2.98 3.45
C ALA A 113 1.91 -3.74 2.22
N ARG A 114 1.08 -4.63 1.66
CA ARG A 114 1.37 -5.32 0.40
C ARG A 114 1.45 -4.38 -0.80
N ILE A 115 0.54 -3.41 -0.91
CA ILE A 115 0.58 -2.40 -1.97
C ILE A 115 1.85 -1.56 -1.84
N LEU A 116 2.18 -1.09 -0.65
CA LEU A 116 3.40 -0.31 -0.40
C LEU A 116 4.69 -1.10 -0.67
N SER A 117 4.67 -2.42 -0.46
CA SER A 117 5.82 -3.29 -0.74
C SER A 117 5.91 -3.71 -2.22
N SER A 118 4.92 -3.35 -3.04
CA SER A 118 4.93 -3.62 -4.47
C SER A 118 5.63 -2.47 -5.20
N GLU A 119 6.36 -2.79 -6.27
CA GLU A 119 6.97 -1.78 -7.13
C GLU A 119 5.91 -0.79 -7.62
N ARG A 120 6.17 0.51 -7.41
CA ARG A 120 5.29 1.61 -7.87
C ARG A 120 3.86 1.47 -7.36
N GLY A 121 3.71 0.99 -6.13
CA GLY A 121 2.43 0.75 -5.47
C GLY A 121 1.63 2.03 -5.23
N ASN A 122 0.43 2.10 -5.80
CA ASN A 122 -0.50 3.22 -5.59
C ASN A 122 -1.82 2.71 -4.99
N LEU A 123 -2.39 3.48 -4.07
CA LEU A 123 -3.64 3.12 -3.39
C LEU A 123 -4.63 4.29 -3.41
N LEU A 124 -5.78 4.09 -4.05
CA LEU A 124 -6.94 4.95 -3.87
C LEU A 124 -7.75 4.48 -2.65
N ASN A 125 -7.74 5.29 -1.60
CA ASN A 125 -8.31 4.89 -0.31
C ASN A 125 -9.75 5.39 -0.11
N VAL A 126 -10.74 4.65 -0.64
CA VAL A 126 -12.16 5.06 -0.64
C VAL A 126 -12.95 4.56 0.56
N GLY A 127 -13.30 5.41 1.53
CA GLY A 127 -14.13 5.03 2.67
C GLY A 127 -14.87 6.20 3.30
N VAL A 128 -15.85 5.90 4.16
CA VAL A 128 -16.58 6.93 4.92
C VAL A 128 -15.65 7.65 5.89
N GLY A 129 -15.88 8.95 6.09
CA GLY A 129 -15.14 9.75 7.06
C GLY A 129 -15.19 9.11 8.46
N GLY A 130 -14.07 9.12 9.18
CA GLY A 130 -13.97 8.53 10.52
C GLY A 130 -13.70 7.01 10.57
N SER A 131 -13.66 6.31 9.42
CA SER A 131 -13.32 4.88 9.34
C SER A 131 -11.86 4.52 9.70
N GLY A 132 -11.06 5.50 10.11
CA GLY A 132 -9.67 5.28 10.57
C GLY A 132 -8.67 4.98 9.47
N ARG A 133 -9.06 4.99 8.19
CA ARG A 133 -8.22 4.56 7.08
C ARG A 133 -6.91 5.34 6.95
N LYS A 134 -6.94 6.65 7.19
CA LYS A 134 -5.73 7.49 7.25
C LYS A 134 -4.74 6.99 8.30
N SER A 135 -5.23 6.61 9.48
CA SER A 135 -4.42 6.07 10.57
C SER A 135 -3.94 4.64 10.28
N LEU A 136 -4.76 3.81 9.65
CA LEU A 136 -4.37 2.46 9.20
C LEU A 136 -3.27 2.53 8.13
N THR A 137 -3.35 3.47 7.19
CA THR A 137 -2.29 3.72 6.19
C THR A 137 -0.99 4.18 6.85
N LYS A 138 -1.06 5.08 7.86
CA LYS A 138 0.12 5.51 8.61
C LYS A 138 0.79 4.36 9.37
N LEU A 139 -0.01 3.47 9.98
CA LEU A 139 0.53 2.28 10.64
C LEU A 139 1.18 1.33 9.63
N ALA A 140 0.51 1.04 8.51
CA ALA A 140 1.05 0.19 7.45
C ALA A 140 2.37 0.73 6.88
N ALA A 141 2.44 2.05 6.62
CA ALA A 141 3.67 2.70 6.16
C ALA A 141 4.80 2.57 7.19
N SER A 142 4.50 2.76 8.48
CA SER A 142 5.47 2.57 9.56
C SER A 142 5.99 1.13 9.64
N MET A 143 5.12 0.14 9.43
CA MET A 143 5.52 -1.28 9.41
C MET A 143 6.48 -1.57 8.25
N CYS A 144 6.27 -0.93 7.11
CA CYS A 144 7.14 -1.03 5.95
C CYS A 144 8.40 -0.15 6.05
N GLU A 145 8.57 0.64 7.11
CA GLU A 145 9.65 1.64 7.29
C GLU A 145 9.61 2.79 6.26
N TYR A 146 8.42 3.14 5.78
CA TYR A 146 8.21 4.29 4.91
C TYR A 146 7.86 5.53 5.75
N GLN A 147 8.41 6.67 5.36
CA GLN A 147 7.98 7.96 5.91
C GLN A 147 6.66 8.38 5.26
N VAL A 148 5.75 8.95 6.05
CA VAL A 148 4.47 9.44 5.53
C VAL A 148 4.53 10.95 5.46
N GLU A 149 4.44 11.48 4.24
CA GLU A 149 4.42 12.92 3.97
C GLU A 149 3.05 13.31 3.42
N SER A 150 2.53 14.45 3.88
CA SER A 150 1.22 14.95 3.45
C SER A 150 1.26 16.47 3.38
N ILE A 151 0.49 17.04 2.45
CA ILE A 151 0.46 18.48 2.22
C ILE A 151 -0.22 19.21 3.38
N GLN A 152 0.36 20.34 3.77
CA GLN A 152 -0.28 21.26 4.71
C GLN A 152 -0.84 22.46 3.95
N LEU A 153 -2.17 22.51 3.85
CA LEU A 153 -2.85 23.62 3.17
C LEU A 153 -2.64 24.92 3.94
N LYS A 154 -2.22 25.95 3.21
CA LYS A 154 -2.11 27.33 3.69
C LYS A 154 -3.14 28.20 2.97
N LYS A 155 -3.46 29.36 3.54
CA LYS A 155 -4.35 30.31 2.86
C LYS A 155 -3.73 30.75 1.54
N GLY A 156 -4.44 30.51 0.44
CA GLY A 156 -3.95 30.81 -0.91
C GLY A 156 -3.09 29.71 -1.53
N TYR A 157 -3.08 28.49 -0.95
CA TYR A 157 -2.39 27.34 -1.54
C TYR A 157 -2.86 27.10 -2.97
N GLY A 158 -1.91 27.03 -3.90
CA GLY A 158 -2.17 26.78 -5.31
C GLY A 158 -1.18 25.81 -5.92
N GLN A 159 -1.20 25.72 -7.25
CA GLN A 159 -0.34 24.79 -7.99
C GLN A 159 1.16 25.04 -7.75
N ALA A 160 1.58 26.30 -7.60
CA ALA A 160 2.99 26.62 -7.33
C ALA A 160 3.47 26.08 -5.98
N ASP A 161 2.62 26.11 -4.95
CA ASP A 161 2.93 25.52 -3.64
C ASP A 161 2.97 23.99 -3.73
N PHE A 162 2.03 23.39 -4.48
CA PHE A 162 2.03 21.96 -4.77
C PHE A 162 3.32 21.51 -5.46
N HIS A 163 3.78 22.25 -6.47
CA HIS A 163 5.06 21.97 -7.13
C HIS A 163 6.23 22.08 -6.16
N ALA A 164 6.21 23.02 -5.21
CA ALA A 164 7.26 23.12 -4.21
C ALA A 164 7.27 21.91 -3.27
N ASP A 165 6.11 21.47 -2.77
CA ASP A 165 5.98 20.29 -1.90
C ASP A 165 6.43 19.02 -2.64
N VAL A 166 5.97 18.83 -3.88
CA VAL A 166 6.35 17.67 -4.72
C VAL A 166 7.83 17.69 -5.07
N ARG A 167 8.42 18.86 -5.33
CA ARG A 167 9.87 18.99 -5.58
C ARG A 167 10.67 18.52 -4.38
N GLU A 168 10.28 18.90 -3.16
CA GLU A 168 10.95 18.45 -1.95
C GLU A 168 10.87 16.92 -1.80
N LEU A 169 9.70 16.33 -2.09
CA LEU A 169 9.50 14.88 -2.08
C LEU A 169 10.42 14.18 -3.09
N TYR A 170 10.48 14.68 -4.33
CA TYR A 170 11.35 14.11 -5.36
C TYR A 170 12.83 14.16 -4.96
N MET A 171 13.27 15.24 -4.31
CA MET A 171 14.64 15.36 -3.81
C MET A 171 14.92 14.36 -2.69
N LYS A 172 13.97 14.14 -1.77
CA LYS A 172 14.09 13.13 -0.70
C LYS A 172 14.15 11.71 -1.27
N CYS A 173 13.21 11.32 -2.14
CA CYS A 173 13.18 9.98 -2.73
C CYS A 173 14.37 9.75 -3.66
N GLY A 174 14.59 10.65 -4.62
CA GLY A 174 15.54 10.44 -5.70
C GLY A 174 17.00 10.64 -5.30
N LEU A 175 17.30 11.65 -4.47
CA LEU A 175 18.68 11.92 -4.04
C LEU A 175 19.01 11.25 -2.69
N LYS A 176 18.13 11.29 -1.69
CA LYS A 176 18.46 10.68 -0.39
C LYS A 176 18.13 9.19 -0.33
N GLY A 177 17.29 8.68 -1.24
CA GLY A 177 16.84 7.28 -1.22
C GLY A 177 15.86 6.98 -0.09
N GLU A 178 15.19 8.00 0.44
CA GLU A 178 14.16 7.83 1.47
C GLU A 178 12.90 7.20 0.86
N ASN A 179 12.38 6.13 1.49
CA ASN A 179 11.12 5.51 1.09
C ASN A 179 9.95 6.35 1.62
N ILE A 180 9.08 6.88 0.74
CA ILE A 180 8.05 7.86 1.13
C ILE A 180 6.68 7.46 0.60
N VAL A 181 5.70 7.44 1.51
CA VAL A 181 4.28 7.41 1.17
C VAL A 181 3.77 8.84 1.11
N PHE A 182 3.47 9.30 -0.10
CA PHE A 182 2.78 10.56 -0.32
C PHE A 182 1.27 10.40 -0.10
N LEU A 183 0.79 10.97 1.01
CA LEU A 183 -0.59 10.80 1.46
C LEU A 183 -1.42 12.05 1.14
N LEU A 184 -2.35 11.89 0.20
CA LEU A 184 -3.26 12.95 -0.25
C LEU A 184 -4.69 12.71 0.22
N ASP A 185 -5.32 13.78 0.73
CA ASP A 185 -6.73 13.85 1.08
C ASP A 185 -7.50 14.66 0.02
N GLU A 186 -8.80 14.39 -0.14
CA GLU A 186 -9.69 15.12 -1.08
C GLU A 186 -9.63 16.64 -0.89
N SER A 187 -9.59 17.12 0.36
CA SER A 187 -9.51 18.55 0.67
C SER A 187 -8.27 19.26 0.11
N GLN A 188 -7.20 18.51 -0.22
CA GLN A 188 -5.96 19.05 -0.77
C GLN A 188 -6.02 19.24 -2.30
N LEU A 189 -7.05 18.70 -2.96
CA LEU A 189 -7.25 18.77 -4.41
C LEU A 189 -7.97 20.06 -4.78
N VAL A 190 -7.30 21.19 -4.57
CA VAL A 190 -7.89 22.54 -4.70
C VAL A 190 -8.07 23.02 -6.14
N SER A 191 -7.48 22.33 -7.13
CA SER A 191 -7.58 22.69 -8.55
C SER A 191 -7.39 21.49 -9.47
N ASP A 192 -8.00 21.52 -10.65
CA ASP A 192 -7.86 20.47 -11.67
C ASP A 192 -6.42 20.30 -12.16
N ALA A 193 -5.61 21.37 -12.12
CA ALA A 193 -4.21 21.32 -12.48
C ALA A 193 -3.41 20.39 -11.55
N ILE A 194 -3.75 20.34 -10.26
CA ILE A 194 -3.12 19.41 -9.31
C ILE A 194 -3.51 17.96 -9.64
N LEU A 195 -4.74 17.71 -10.08
CA LEU A 195 -5.16 16.37 -10.51
C LEU A 195 -4.39 15.90 -11.75
N GLU A 196 -4.15 16.81 -12.71
CA GLU A 196 -3.30 16.53 -13.87
C GLU A 196 -1.86 16.21 -13.44
N ASP A 197 -1.30 16.98 -12.51
CA ASP A 197 0.04 16.73 -11.96
C ASP A 197 0.12 15.37 -11.24
N ILE A 198 -0.88 15.00 -10.45
CA ILE A 198 -0.96 13.66 -9.83
C ILE A 198 -1.00 12.56 -10.89
N ASN A 199 -1.81 12.73 -11.94
CA ASN A 199 -1.86 11.77 -13.04
C ASN A 199 -0.49 11.63 -13.74
N ASN A 200 0.25 12.73 -13.88
CA ASN A 200 1.59 12.73 -14.44
C ASN A 200 2.60 11.99 -13.53
N ILE A 201 2.51 12.17 -12.21
CA ILE A 201 3.30 11.40 -11.21
C ILE A 201 3.04 9.90 -11.36
N LEU A 202 1.77 9.50 -11.42
CA LEU A 202 1.38 8.08 -11.45
C LEU A 202 1.82 7.38 -12.75
N ASN A 203 1.65 8.04 -13.89
CA ASN A 203 1.95 7.43 -15.20
C ASN A 203 3.44 7.46 -15.54
N SER A 204 4.02 8.65 -15.52
CA SER A 204 5.38 8.89 -16.02
C SER A 204 6.39 9.17 -14.91
N GLY A 205 5.94 9.72 -13.78
CA GLY A 205 6.81 10.27 -12.74
C GLY A 205 7.42 11.61 -13.13
N ILE A 206 6.94 12.28 -14.18
CA ILE A 206 7.49 13.54 -14.68
C ILE A 206 6.38 14.59 -14.71
N ILE A 207 6.60 15.70 -14.00
CA ILE A 207 5.75 16.89 -14.05
C ILE A 207 6.46 17.99 -14.82
N SER A 208 5.73 18.69 -15.69
CA SER A 208 6.26 19.82 -16.46
C SER A 208 6.59 21.01 -15.56
N ASN A 209 7.75 21.63 -15.76
CA ASN A 209 8.22 22.80 -15.00
C ASN A 209 8.34 22.60 -13.48
N LEU A 210 8.47 21.35 -13.01
CA LEU A 210 8.64 21.05 -11.58
C LEU A 210 9.97 21.57 -11.02
N PHE A 211 11.05 21.41 -11.78
CA PHE A 211 12.41 21.78 -11.38
C PHE A 211 12.85 23.05 -12.11
N ASP A 212 13.50 23.95 -11.38
CA ASP A 212 14.18 25.07 -12.01
C ASP A 212 15.56 24.63 -12.56
N VAL A 213 16.25 25.56 -13.24
CA VAL A 213 17.56 25.26 -13.84
C VAL A 213 18.59 24.84 -12.78
N LYS A 214 18.54 25.42 -11.58
CA LYS A 214 19.48 25.13 -10.49
C LYS A 214 19.20 23.75 -9.89
N ASP A 215 17.93 23.42 -9.69
CA ASP A 215 17.47 22.12 -9.22
C ASP A 215 17.90 21.02 -10.20
N MET A 216 17.71 21.25 -11.51
CA MET A 216 18.12 20.30 -12.55
C MET A 216 19.63 20.07 -12.55
N GLU A 217 20.44 21.12 -12.44
CA GLU A 217 21.89 20.98 -12.34
C GLU A 217 22.31 20.19 -11.10
N LYS A 218 21.68 20.47 -9.95
CA LYS A 218 21.93 19.73 -8.71
C LYS A 218 21.55 18.26 -8.86
N ILE A 219 20.35 17.96 -9.34
CA ILE A 219 19.86 16.58 -9.54
C ILE A 219 20.83 15.81 -10.43
N ILE A 220 21.23 16.40 -11.56
CA ILE A 220 22.14 15.73 -12.50
C ILE A 220 23.50 15.46 -11.84
N ASN A 221 24.08 16.43 -11.15
CA ASN A 221 25.41 16.27 -10.55
C ASN A 221 25.40 15.24 -9.40
N ASP A 222 24.42 15.31 -8.52
CA ASP A 222 24.29 14.38 -7.39
C ASP A 222 23.97 12.97 -7.89
N THR A 223 23.06 12.84 -8.87
CA THR A 223 22.70 11.53 -9.45
C THR A 223 23.88 10.90 -10.18
N ARG A 224 24.72 11.67 -10.88
CA ARG A 224 25.95 11.14 -11.51
C ARG A 224 26.90 10.53 -10.50
N THR A 225 27.10 11.21 -9.38
CA THR A 225 27.92 10.70 -8.27
C THR A 225 27.36 9.36 -7.78
N GLN A 226 26.04 9.27 -7.59
CA GLN A 226 25.39 8.02 -7.16
C GLN A 226 25.46 6.89 -8.18
N ILE A 227 25.31 7.17 -9.47
CA ILE A 227 25.45 6.16 -10.53
C ILE A 227 26.85 5.54 -10.48
N ASN A 228 27.89 6.35 -10.29
CA ASN A 228 29.26 5.88 -10.18
C ASN A 228 29.50 5.08 -8.88
N GLU A 229 28.98 5.55 -7.74
CA GLU A 229 29.12 4.88 -6.44
C GLU A 229 28.39 3.52 -6.40
N LEU A 230 27.22 3.43 -7.04
CA LEU A 230 26.41 2.21 -7.11
C LEU A 230 26.87 1.25 -8.22
N GLY A 231 27.84 1.65 -9.07
CA GLY A 231 28.36 0.81 -10.14
C GLY A 231 27.48 0.71 -11.39
N PHE A 232 26.51 1.62 -11.58
CA PHE A 232 25.61 1.65 -12.74
C PHE A 232 26.18 2.45 -13.92
N ALA A 233 27.47 2.81 -13.89
CA ALA A 233 28.10 3.65 -14.92
C ALA A 233 28.12 3.00 -16.32
N ASP A 234 28.08 1.67 -16.39
CA ASP A 234 28.02 0.92 -17.65
C ASP A 234 26.59 0.79 -18.21
N GLU A 235 25.57 0.95 -17.36
CA GLU A 235 24.15 0.81 -17.73
C GLU A 235 23.50 2.16 -18.10
N VAL A 236 23.98 3.25 -17.50
CA VAL A 236 23.43 4.59 -17.68
C VAL A 236 24.47 5.50 -18.34
N ASP A 237 24.12 6.09 -19.49
CA ASP A 237 24.97 7.11 -20.12
C ASP A 237 25.09 8.37 -19.24
N VAL A 238 26.16 8.42 -18.45
CA VAL A 238 26.45 9.50 -17.49
C VAL A 238 26.69 10.85 -18.19
N ASN A 239 27.13 10.84 -19.45
CA ASN A 239 27.40 12.04 -20.22
C ASN A 239 26.10 12.69 -20.73
N ASN A 240 25.08 11.86 -21.00
CA ASN A 240 23.76 12.33 -21.41
C ASN A 240 22.90 12.75 -20.22
N LYS A 241 22.64 14.06 -20.10
CA LYS A 241 21.81 14.64 -19.03
C LYS A 241 20.40 14.02 -18.96
N ALA A 242 19.80 13.67 -20.09
CA ALA A 242 18.46 13.06 -20.11
C ALA A 242 18.47 11.64 -19.56
N SER A 243 19.53 10.87 -19.84
CA SER A 243 19.71 9.51 -19.31
C SER A 243 19.82 9.51 -17.79
N VAL A 244 20.66 10.41 -17.25
CA VAL A 244 20.83 10.61 -15.80
C VAL A 244 19.50 11.02 -15.14
N PHE A 245 18.75 11.94 -15.75
CA PHE A 245 17.46 12.38 -15.21
C PHE A 245 16.40 11.27 -15.24
N ASN A 246 16.42 10.39 -16.26
CA ASN A 246 15.55 9.23 -16.30
C ASN A 246 15.89 8.23 -15.19
N PHE A 247 17.17 8.02 -14.88
CA PHE A 247 17.59 7.19 -13.75
C PHE A 247 17.10 7.76 -12.42
N PHE A 248 17.27 9.08 -12.21
CA PHE A 248 16.69 9.78 -11.06
C PHE A 248 15.17 9.57 -10.96
N THR A 249 14.45 9.74 -12.08
CA THR A 249 12.99 9.56 -12.12
C THR A 249 12.59 8.14 -11.79
N SER A 250 13.32 7.12 -12.27
CA SER A 250 13.04 5.72 -11.90
C SER A 250 13.19 5.53 -10.40
N LYS A 251 14.28 6.03 -9.79
CA LYS A 251 14.47 5.97 -8.34
C LYS A 251 13.32 6.60 -7.57
N VAL A 252 12.84 7.76 -8.01
CA VAL A 252 11.69 8.42 -7.36
C VAL A 252 10.42 7.57 -7.44
N ARG A 253 10.20 6.86 -8.55
CA ARG A 253 9.01 6.01 -8.72
C ARG A 253 9.06 4.72 -7.91
N ASP A 254 10.26 4.24 -7.65
CA ASP A 254 10.49 2.96 -6.97
C ASP A 254 10.61 3.13 -5.43
N ARG A 255 10.46 4.36 -4.89
CA ARG A 255 10.71 4.73 -3.49
C ARG A 255 9.57 5.52 -2.85
#